data_AF-A0AA45WY05-F1
#
_entry.id   AF-A0AA45WY05-F1
#
_cell.length_a   1.000
_cell.length_b   1.000
_cell.length_c   1.000
_cell.angle_alpha   90.00
_cell.angle_beta   90.00
_cell.angle_gamma   90.00
#
_symmetry.space_group_name_H-M   'P 1'
#
loop_
_entity.id
_entity.type
_entity.pdbx_description
1 polymer ?
#
loop_
_entity_poly.entity_id
_entity_poly.type
_entity_poly.pdbx_seq_one_letter_code
_entity_poly.pdbx_strand_id
1 'polypeptide(L)'
;MRHLRKPVGGIVLLTFTTMILFMCVSMMDLFVHANIQITMKPGEVTRRGVSADPIRSIESSNTDVATGSVYIGDGFNAVEIRAHAPGQAQIKAYYPGSVDTYTIVVEGEAASPPPPEPPPEPEPEPEPPPEPQPQPEPQPEPEPEPEPEPPPEPDDFSIVIQPGELQMETVGSIAQLNALVEAPGVAFPAVYWESSNQQVVQVDQSGRVTATGVGTASVSASLEQAFGVKDAIQVTVGNIPIESIVFHRSAVCISAGQSLNVTYTVVPDNATEKLQWRTRDRGVAYVSSESTSASGTVRITAGMNPSDVQITAFVDRNNRDVDLAVLQVAVMPRAERVELQVGAGGTYLSAPNQNYQKAGFFLKPGESVWLDAIIFPNETLDKSVSWTSSNPGAVSLGTPQEADLYIDTSRRAAVACLQQTAGRRTNTGRFYPRMLVTAQAVADTDQSVIRAVTANGLSAEITINVATDDYLTLWENLEKISSEKELREFMLNRRLTRLPPILKDSLIWKIKDYDPSGVGTLLNIALIQAGGDSWASLIKELVVAAIGYKKETPAAQAADHAMGFAFGDDWLDRFIGMFYSEPPPYDPTVDLRKNP
;
A
#
# COMPACT_ATOMS: atom_id res chain seq x y z
N MET A 1 26.78 2.23 -71.72
CA MET A 1 26.45 3.58 -72.22
C MET A 1 25.85 4.40 -71.08
N ARG A 2 26.54 5.50 -70.70
CA ARG A 2 26.03 6.80 -70.17
C ARG A 2 25.06 6.75 -68.95
N HIS A 3 25.19 7.52 -67.87
CA HIS A 3 26.07 8.59 -67.44
C HIS A 3 25.69 8.88 -65.96
N LEU A 4 26.68 9.18 -65.12
CA LEU A 4 26.69 10.18 -64.04
C LEU A 4 25.39 10.46 -63.25
N ARG A 5 25.42 10.20 -61.93
CA ARG A 5 25.23 11.24 -60.90
C ARG A 5 25.85 10.80 -59.56
N LYS A 6 26.76 11.62 -59.05
CA LYS A 6 27.54 11.47 -57.81
C LYS A 6 26.63 11.40 -56.56
N PRO A 7 27.05 10.74 -55.46
CA PRO A 7 26.56 11.04 -54.13
C PRO A 7 27.50 12.07 -53.47
N VAL A 8 27.12 13.34 -53.47
CA VAL A 8 27.69 14.34 -52.55
C VAL A 8 26.51 14.93 -51.82
N GLY A 9 26.16 14.34 -50.67
CA GLY A 9 25.00 14.75 -49.88
C GLY A 9 24.76 13.93 -48.61
N GLY A 10 25.28 12.69 -48.54
CA GLY A 10 25.07 11.83 -47.36
C GLY A 10 26.03 12.10 -46.20
N ILE A 11 27.26 12.55 -46.46
CA ILE A 11 28.29 12.65 -45.42
C ILE A 11 28.14 13.95 -44.60
N VAL A 12 27.74 15.07 -45.22
CA VAL A 12 27.54 16.34 -44.49
C VAL A 12 26.30 16.27 -43.60
N LEU A 13 25.23 15.58 -44.04
CA LEU A 13 24.03 15.41 -43.23
C LEU A 13 24.30 14.50 -42.03
N LEU A 14 25.03 13.39 -42.21
CA LEU A 14 25.38 12.51 -41.09
C LEU A 14 26.24 13.24 -40.05
N THR A 15 27.26 14.01 -40.48
CA THR A 15 28.10 14.78 -39.55
C THR A 15 27.33 15.88 -38.83
N PHE A 16 26.35 16.52 -39.49
CA PHE A 16 25.48 17.52 -38.86
C PHE A 16 24.49 16.88 -37.88
N THR A 17 23.88 15.74 -38.20
CA THR A 17 23.03 15.02 -37.24
C THR A 17 23.83 14.43 -36.08
N THR A 18 25.06 13.94 -36.28
CA THR A 18 25.90 13.51 -35.16
C THR A 18 26.43 14.67 -34.35
N MET A 19 26.73 15.85 -34.93
CA MET A 19 27.06 17.05 -34.15
C MET A 19 25.85 17.62 -33.43
N ILE A 20 24.65 17.57 -34.00
CA ILE A 20 23.41 17.97 -33.33
C ILE A 20 23.05 16.95 -32.25
N LEU A 21 23.27 15.65 -32.46
CA LEU A 21 23.13 14.65 -31.38
C LEU A 21 24.23 14.78 -30.33
N PHE A 22 25.47 15.15 -30.68
CA PHE A 22 26.53 15.39 -29.70
C PHE A 22 26.31 16.72 -28.95
N MET A 23 25.78 17.75 -29.61
CA MET A 23 25.35 18.99 -28.96
C MET A 23 24.06 18.80 -28.16
N CYS A 24 23.13 17.93 -28.58
CA CYS A 24 21.92 17.59 -27.83
C CYS A 24 22.23 16.66 -26.65
N VAL A 25 23.20 15.74 -26.77
CA VAL A 25 23.68 14.90 -25.67
C VAL A 25 24.56 15.72 -24.72
N SER A 26 25.39 16.63 -25.25
CA SER A 26 26.17 17.57 -24.41
C SER A 26 25.33 18.72 -23.82
N MET A 27 24.14 19.03 -24.36
CA MET A 27 23.16 19.92 -23.73
C MET A 27 22.21 19.17 -22.79
N MET A 28 22.09 17.84 -22.88
CA MET A 28 21.30 17.02 -21.95
C MET A 28 22.05 16.66 -20.66
N ASP A 29 23.36 16.85 -20.60
CA ASP A 29 24.15 16.76 -19.36
C ASP A 29 24.46 18.14 -18.73
N LEU A 30 23.80 19.20 -19.20
CA LEU A 30 23.75 20.47 -18.48
C LEU A 30 22.55 20.48 -17.52
N PHE A 31 22.46 19.47 -16.66
CA PHE A 31 21.71 19.64 -15.43
C PHE A 31 22.43 20.69 -14.59
N VAL A 32 21.95 21.94 -14.69
CA VAL A 32 22.15 22.95 -13.65
C VAL A 32 21.51 22.38 -12.38
N HIS A 33 22.28 21.61 -11.62
CA HIS A 33 21.88 21.15 -10.31
C HIS A 33 21.95 22.36 -9.38
N ALA A 34 20.82 22.66 -8.74
CA ALA A 34 20.62 23.82 -7.90
C ALA A 34 21.73 23.91 -6.84
N ASN A 35 22.44 25.03 -6.81
CA ASN A 35 23.23 25.39 -5.64
C ASN A 35 22.23 25.82 -4.58
N ILE A 36 21.79 24.89 -3.73
CA ILE A 36 20.71 25.13 -2.77
C ILE A 36 21.31 25.90 -1.60
N GLN A 37 20.90 27.15 -1.43
CA GLN A 37 21.26 27.95 -0.26
C GLN A 37 20.31 27.62 0.90
N ILE A 38 20.87 27.31 2.06
CA ILE A 38 20.14 26.97 3.28
C ILE A 38 20.57 27.96 4.36
N THR A 39 19.61 28.72 4.88
CA THR A 39 19.83 29.63 6.00
C THR A 39 19.37 28.93 7.29
N MET A 40 20.21 28.93 8.33
CA MET A 40 19.96 28.24 9.60
C MET A 40 20.43 29.07 10.79
N LYS A 41 19.90 28.84 11.99
CA LYS A 41 20.43 29.39 13.25
C LYS A 41 21.40 28.40 13.92
N PRO A 42 22.31 28.85 14.82
CA PRO A 42 23.24 27.96 15.49
C PRO A 42 22.47 26.94 16.34
N GLY A 43 22.83 25.66 16.23
CA GLY A 43 22.14 24.55 16.90
C GLY A 43 20.97 23.95 16.12
N GLU A 44 20.56 24.53 14.99
CA GLU A 44 19.51 23.93 14.14
C GLU A 44 20.01 22.69 13.41
N VAL A 45 19.09 21.74 13.22
CA VAL A 45 19.30 20.52 12.45
C VAL A 45 18.26 20.46 11.34
N THR A 46 18.71 20.29 10.10
CA THR A 46 17.83 20.08 8.96
C THR A 46 18.22 18.82 8.20
N ARG A 47 17.26 18.24 7.48
CA ARG A 47 17.46 17.02 6.68
C ARG A 47 17.10 17.33 5.25
N ARG A 48 18.06 17.12 4.33
CA ARG A 48 17.93 17.45 2.91
C ARG A 48 18.47 16.32 2.05
N GLY A 49 17.85 16.13 0.88
CA GLY A 49 18.11 15.03 -0.04
C GLY A 49 17.12 13.89 0.14
N VAL A 50 16.38 13.59 -0.92
CA VAL A 50 15.45 12.44 -1.04
C VAL A 50 15.73 11.72 -2.37
N SER A 51 17.00 11.50 -2.69
CA SER A 51 17.36 10.66 -3.83
C SER A 51 17.18 9.19 -3.46
N ALA A 52 16.62 8.39 -4.38
CA ALA A 52 16.57 6.94 -4.24
C ALA A 52 17.96 6.29 -4.34
N ASP A 53 18.95 7.04 -4.85
CA ASP A 53 20.32 6.55 -4.99
C ASP A 53 21.09 6.62 -3.67
N PRO A 54 21.93 5.62 -3.36
CA PRO A 54 22.75 5.62 -2.16
C PRO A 54 23.81 6.72 -2.19
N ILE A 55 23.90 7.49 -1.10
CA ILE A 55 24.96 8.49 -0.90
C ILE A 55 26.29 7.74 -0.73
N ARG A 56 27.26 8.00 -1.61
CA ARG A 56 28.59 7.38 -1.55
C ARG A 56 29.49 8.03 -0.52
N SER A 57 29.48 9.36 -0.46
CA SER A 57 30.29 10.16 0.46
C SER A 57 29.68 11.55 0.64
N ILE A 58 30.04 12.18 1.76
CA ILE A 58 29.69 13.57 2.08
C ILE A 58 30.98 14.31 2.43
N GLU A 59 31.13 15.52 1.91
CA GLU A 59 32.21 16.43 2.26
C GLU A 59 31.63 17.75 2.78
N SER A 60 32.19 18.28 3.87
CA SER A 60 31.89 19.64 4.35
C SER A 60 33.14 20.51 4.23
N SER A 61 32.98 21.73 3.71
CA SER A 61 34.08 22.68 3.55
C SER A 61 34.46 23.39 4.85
N ASN A 62 33.55 23.45 5.83
CA ASN A 62 33.78 24.09 7.13
C ASN A 62 32.93 23.43 8.23
N THR A 63 33.53 22.48 8.93
CA THR A 63 32.86 21.69 9.98
C THR A 63 32.56 22.48 11.25
N ASP A 64 33.27 23.59 11.50
CA ASP A 64 33.02 24.46 12.64
C ASP A 64 31.73 25.28 12.46
N VAL A 65 31.33 25.53 11.21
CA VAL A 65 30.07 26.20 10.86
C VAL A 65 28.95 25.18 10.73
N ALA A 66 29.15 24.12 9.94
CA ALA A 66 28.13 23.07 9.76
C ALA A 66 28.73 21.70 9.40
N THR A 67 28.13 20.64 9.95
CA THR A 67 28.48 19.25 9.61
C THR A 67 27.33 18.56 8.89
N GLY A 68 27.64 17.88 7.78
CA GLY A 68 26.73 16.95 7.12
C GLY A 68 27.01 15.49 7.52
N SER A 69 25.97 14.70 7.73
CA SER A 69 26.08 13.25 7.97
C SER A 69 25.01 12.49 7.19
N VAL A 70 25.27 11.22 6.87
CA VAL A 70 24.27 10.36 6.22
C VAL A 70 23.29 9.89 7.27
N TYR A 71 22.02 10.25 7.10
CA TYR A 71 20.92 9.73 7.90
C TYR A 71 20.22 8.60 7.13
N ILE A 72 20.19 7.42 7.75
CA ILE A 72 19.48 6.23 7.25
C ILE A 72 18.36 5.94 8.26
N GLY A 73 17.15 6.39 7.96
CA GLY A 73 15.95 6.18 8.76
C GLY A 73 14.72 6.14 7.85
N ASP A 74 13.73 5.31 8.20
CA ASP A 74 12.46 5.15 7.47
C ASP A 74 12.57 4.82 5.97
N GLY A 75 13.66 4.17 5.56
CA GLY A 75 13.85 3.66 4.20
C GLY A 75 14.40 4.65 3.17
N PHE A 76 15.00 5.78 3.60
CA PHE A 76 15.64 6.76 2.70
C PHE A 76 17.07 7.10 3.12
N ASN A 77 17.87 7.60 2.17
CA ASN A 77 19.19 8.20 2.41
C ASN A 77 19.05 9.73 2.35
N ALA A 78 19.26 10.41 3.47
CA ALA A 78 19.24 11.88 3.54
C ALA A 78 20.57 12.42 4.09
N VAL A 79 20.89 13.67 3.75
CA VAL A 79 21.96 14.43 4.40
C VAL A 79 21.35 15.17 5.59
N GLU A 80 21.71 14.78 6.81
CA GLU A 80 21.41 15.55 8.02
C GLU A 80 22.51 16.60 8.22
N ILE A 81 22.11 17.86 8.20
CA ILE A 81 22.98 19.02 8.33
C ILE A 81 22.73 19.63 9.71
N ARG A 82 23.81 19.78 10.48
CA ARG A 82 23.78 20.42 11.81
C ARG A 82 24.59 21.71 11.76
N ALA A 83 23.98 22.83 12.13
CA ALA A 83 24.64 24.11 12.26
C ALA A 83 25.26 24.27 13.66
N HIS A 84 26.54 24.63 13.72
CA HIS A 84 27.31 24.72 14.98
C HIS A 84 27.63 26.16 15.34
N ALA A 85 28.12 26.96 14.38
CA ALA A 85 28.53 28.34 14.60
C ALA A 85 28.17 29.25 13.42
N PRO A 86 28.05 30.57 13.64
CA PRO A 86 27.76 31.53 12.58
C PRO A 86 28.83 31.52 11.48
N GLY A 87 28.42 31.66 10.23
CA GLY A 87 29.33 31.66 9.08
C GLY A 87 28.76 30.92 7.88
N GLN A 88 29.62 30.60 6.91
CA GLN A 88 29.23 29.85 5.71
C GLN A 88 30.01 28.54 5.55
N ALA A 89 29.31 27.49 5.14
CA ALA A 89 29.89 26.19 4.81
C ALA A 89 29.27 25.64 3.52
N GLN A 90 30.03 24.90 2.73
CA GLN A 90 29.52 24.11 1.62
C GLN A 90 29.50 22.63 1.97
N ILE A 91 28.39 21.96 1.69
CA ILE A 91 28.26 20.52 1.83
C ILE A 91 28.06 19.91 0.45
N LYS A 92 28.89 18.93 0.09
CA LYS A 92 28.76 18.17 -1.15
C LYS A 92 28.35 16.74 -0.86
N ALA A 93 27.28 16.28 -1.50
CA ALA A 93 26.80 14.91 -1.42
C ALA A 93 27.01 14.22 -2.77
N TYR A 94 27.75 13.10 -2.76
CA TYR A 94 28.11 12.38 -3.97
C TYR A 94 27.20 11.16 -4.17
N TYR A 95 26.53 11.11 -5.32
CA TYR A 95 25.66 10.01 -5.76
C TYR A 95 26.30 9.27 -6.95
N PRO A 96 25.80 8.09 -7.35
CA PRO A 96 26.22 7.41 -8.57
C PRO A 96 25.88 8.24 -9.82
N GLY A 97 26.84 9.06 -10.28
CA GLY A 97 26.71 9.85 -11.50
C GLY A 97 26.28 11.32 -11.31
N SER A 98 26.06 11.78 -10.08
CA SER A 98 25.72 13.18 -9.78
C SER A 98 26.31 13.66 -8.44
N VAL A 99 26.37 14.99 -8.27
CA VAL A 99 26.84 15.65 -7.05
C VAL A 99 25.90 16.81 -6.72
N ASP A 100 25.33 16.81 -5.51
CA ASP A 100 24.56 17.95 -5.00
C ASP A 100 25.45 18.83 -4.14
N THR A 101 25.33 20.15 -4.29
CA THR A 101 26.06 21.14 -3.49
C THR A 101 25.08 22.02 -2.72
N TYR A 102 25.25 22.06 -1.40
CA TYR A 102 24.46 22.87 -0.48
C TYR A 102 25.33 24.00 0.07
N THR A 103 24.86 25.24 -0.03
CA THR A 103 25.52 26.41 0.58
C THR A 103 24.79 26.74 1.88
N ILE A 104 25.43 26.50 3.02
CA ILE A 104 24.85 26.72 4.35
C ILE A 104 25.29 28.09 4.85
N VAL A 105 24.33 28.92 5.21
CA VAL A 105 24.52 30.22 5.86
C VAL A 105 23.95 30.11 7.27
N VAL A 106 24.82 30.08 8.27
CA VAL A 106 24.40 30.09 9.67
C VAL A 106 24.35 31.52 10.16
N GLU A 107 23.16 32.03 10.43
CA GLU A 107 22.94 33.38 10.94
C GLU A 107 23.41 33.47 12.39
N GLY A 108 24.26 34.43 12.69
CA GLY A 108 24.58 34.76 14.06
C GLY A 108 25.30 36.07 14.15
N GLU A 109 24.79 36.91 15.05
CA GLU A 109 25.36 38.19 15.40
C GLU A 109 26.72 37.96 16.06
N ALA A 110 27.78 38.56 15.52
CA ALA A 110 29.00 38.72 16.28
C ALA A 110 28.64 39.48 17.55
N ALA A 111 28.79 38.84 18.72
CA ALA A 111 28.50 39.45 20.01
C ALA A 111 29.27 40.77 20.11
N SER A 112 28.55 41.87 19.98
CA SER A 112 29.06 43.19 20.32
C SER A 112 29.26 43.21 21.84
N PRO A 113 30.39 43.72 22.36
CA PRO A 113 30.58 43.82 23.80
C PRO A 113 29.45 44.66 24.41
N PRO A 114 28.98 44.31 25.62
CA PRO A 114 27.88 45.02 26.25
C PRO A 114 28.23 46.51 26.41
N PRO A 115 27.28 47.42 26.15
CA PRO A 115 27.51 48.84 26.38
C PRO A 115 27.82 49.07 27.88
N PRO A 116 28.75 49.98 28.21
CA PRO A 116 29.10 50.25 29.60
C PRO A 116 27.87 50.74 30.38
N GLU A 117 27.73 50.26 31.61
CA GLU A 117 26.67 50.66 32.55
C GLU A 117 26.63 52.19 32.69
N PRO A 118 25.43 52.80 32.74
CA PRO A 118 25.32 54.23 33.01
C PRO A 118 25.89 54.53 34.39
N PRO A 119 26.66 55.64 34.56
CA PRO A 119 27.15 56.03 35.87
C PRO A 119 25.97 56.30 36.82
N PRO A 120 26.14 56.05 38.13
CA PRO A 120 25.09 56.21 39.11
C PRO A 120 24.55 57.64 39.12
N GLU A 121 23.22 57.77 39.15
CA GLU A 121 22.53 59.04 39.37
C GLU A 121 23.03 59.68 40.68
N PRO A 122 23.32 60.99 40.70
CA PRO A 122 23.70 61.67 41.93
C PRO A 122 22.54 61.67 42.93
N GLU A 123 22.86 61.38 44.19
CA GLU A 123 21.95 61.49 45.32
C GLU A 123 21.33 62.91 45.39
N PRO A 124 20.05 63.04 45.82
CA PRO A 124 19.38 64.32 45.86
C PRO A 124 20.02 65.25 46.89
N GLU A 125 20.39 66.46 46.46
CA GLU A 125 20.78 67.55 47.37
C GLU A 125 19.59 67.92 48.28
N PRO A 126 19.84 68.22 49.57
CA PRO A 126 18.78 68.55 50.52
C PRO A 126 18.12 69.90 50.20
N GLU A 127 16.78 69.90 50.25
CA GLU A 127 15.95 71.10 50.11
C GLU A 127 16.30 72.18 51.15
N PRO A 128 16.44 73.46 50.76
CA PRO A 128 16.57 74.55 51.72
C PRO A 128 15.24 74.81 52.47
N PRO A 129 15.30 75.26 53.73
CA PRO A 129 14.12 75.48 54.58
C PRO A 129 13.27 76.67 54.09
N PRO A 130 11.97 76.71 54.45
CA PRO A 130 11.01 77.64 53.88
C PRO A 130 11.25 79.07 54.37
N GLU A 131 11.30 80.02 53.42
CA GLU A 131 11.25 81.44 53.73
C GLU A 131 9.80 81.89 54.05
N PRO A 132 9.62 82.82 54.99
CA PRO A 132 8.30 83.26 55.45
C PRO A 132 7.57 84.14 54.42
N GLN A 133 6.26 83.93 54.36
CA GLN A 133 5.29 84.62 53.52
C GLN A 133 5.32 86.15 53.62
N PRO A 134 5.31 86.87 52.49
CA PRO A 134 4.80 88.24 52.43
C PRO A 134 3.26 88.26 52.36
N GLN A 135 2.68 89.19 53.11
CA GLN A 135 1.24 89.52 53.14
C GLN A 135 0.73 90.12 51.81
N PRO A 136 -0.61 90.14 51.60
CA PRO A 136 -1.22 90.18 50.28
C PRO A 136 -1.19 91.59 49.65
N GLU A 137 -0.83 91.64 48.37
CA GLU A 137 -1.04 92.79 47.49
C GLU A 137 -2.29 92.59 46.60
N PRO A 138 -2.93 93.68 46.14
CA PRO A 138 -4.32 93.66 45.67
C PRO A 138 -4.48 92.97 44.32
N GLN A 139 -5.64 92.31 44.17
CA GLN A 139 -6.12 91.71 42.91
C GLN A 139 -6.05 92.71 41.75
N PRO A 140 -5.33 92.39 40.66
CA PRO A 140 -5.62 92.96 39.36
C PRO A 140 -6.99 92.45 38.90
N GLU A 141 -7.79 93.35 38.32
CA GLU A 141 -9.08 93.05 37.72
C GLU A 141 -8.98 91.88 36.72
N PRO A 142 -10.03 91.05 36.57
CA PRO A 142 -10.03 89.98 35.59
C PRO A 142 -9.81 90.55 34.20
N GLU A 143 -8.70 90.15 33.56
CA GLU A 143 -8.61 90.28 32.10
C GLU A 143 -9.79 89.50 31.50
N PRO A 144 -10.47 90.04 30.49
CA PRO A 144 -11.59 89.35 29.86
C PRO A 144 -11.13 87.97 29.40
N GLU A 145 -11.89 86.94 29.76
CA GLU A 145 -11.75 85.62 29.12
C GLU A 145 -11.71 85.87 27.61
N PRO A 146 -10.68 85.39 26.88
CA PRO A 146 -10.72 85.46 25.43
C PRO A 146 -12.02 84.79 24.99
N GLU A 147 -12.79 85.49 24.16
CA GLU A 147 -14.02 84.94 23.60
C GLU A 147 -13.72 83.54 23.09
N PRO A 148 -14.56 82.52 23.40
CA PRO A 148 -14.36 81.19 22.88
C PRO A 148 -14.23 81.32 21.37
N GLU A 149 -13.09 80.86 20.83
CA GLU A 149 -12.88 80.81 19.38
C GLU A 149 -14.13 80.16 18.76
N PRO A 150 -14.68 80.73 17.68
CA PRO A 150 -15.85 80.16 17.04
C PRO A 150 -15.58 78.69 16.78
N PRO A 151 -16.52 77.78 17.09
CA PRO A 151 -16.32 76.36 16.85
C PRO A 151 -15.89 76.20 15.38
N PRO A 152 -14.80 75.47 15.12
CA PRO A 152 -14.26 75.33 13.77
C PRO A 152 -15.37 74.91 12.82
N GLU A 153 -15.45 75.60 11.69
CA GLU A 153 -16.42 75.26 10.65
C GLU A 153 -16.17 73.80 10.21
N PRO A 154 -17.22 73.02 9.92
CA PRO A 154 -17.11 71.60 9.60
C PRO A 154 -16.27 71.27 8.35
N ASP A 155 -15.81 72.28 7.61
CA ASP A 155 -15.01 72.15 6.39
C ASP A 155 -13.49 72.05 6.63
N ASP A 156 -12.99 72.21 7.88
CA ASP A 156 -11.55 72.20 8.21
C ASP A 156 -11.01 70.84 8.71
N PHE A 157 -11.84 69.80 8.73
CA PHE A 157 -11.42 68.46 9.15
C PHE A 157 -10.83 67.68 7.98
N SER A 158 -9.60 67.19 8.11
CA SER A 158 -8.96 66.31 7.12
C SER A 158 -8.36 65.06 7.77
N ILE A 159 -8.41 63.94 7.05
CA ILE A 159 -7.73 62.70 7.41
C ILE A 159 -7.03 62.17 6.17
N VAL A 160 -5.76 61.78 6.31
CA VAL A 160 -4.96 61.18 5.23
C VAL A 160 -4.25 59.95 5.77
N ILE A 161 -4.44 58.81 5.11
CA ILE A 161 -3.78 57.55 5.44
C ILE A 161 -2.43 57.49 4.71
N GLN A 162 -1.39 57.12 5.46
CA GLN A 162 -0.06 56.88 4.91
C GLN A 162 0.45 55.47 5.26
N PRO A 163 1.08 54.78 4.28
CA PRO A 163 1.19 55.14 2.86
C PRO A 163 -0.16 55.06 2.11
N GLY A 164 -0.31 55.81 1.01
CA GLY A 164 -1.57 55.89 0.23
C GLY A 164 -1.93 54.62 -0.55
N GLU A 165 -0.99 53.69 -0.69
CA GLU A 165 -1.20 52.32 -1.18
C GLU A 165 -0.30 51.37 -0.39
N LEU A 166 -0.76 50.13 -0.18
CA LEU A 166 0.00 49.12 0.52
C LEU A 166 -0.01 47.80 -0.26
N GLN A 167 1.17 47.27 -0.57
CA GLN A 167 1.35 45.95 -1.16
C GLN A 167 2.01 45.03 -0.14
N MET A 168 1.40 43.88 0.09
CA MET A 168 1.88 42.87 1.03
C MET A 168 2.18 41.59 0.25
N GLU A 169 3.36 41.00 0.41
CA GLU A 169 3.77 39.87 -0.41
C GLU A 169 3.12 38.54 0.04
N THR A 170 2.83 38.40 1.34
CA THR A 170 2.34 37.14 1.92
C THR A 170 1.22 37.33 2.93
N VAL A 171 0.38 36.30 3.05
CA VAL A 171 -0.56 36.17 4.18
C VAL A 171 0.23 36.04 5.47
N GLY A 172 -0.19 36.75 6.52
CA GLY A 172 0.50 36.83 7.80
C GLY A 172 1.49 37.99 7.91
N SER A 173 1.81 38.68 6.81
CA SER A 173 2.56 39.93 6.87
C SER A 173 1.79 40.98 7.67
N ILE A 174 2.53 41.82 8.38
CA ILE A 174 1.99 42.92 9.19
C ILE A 174 2.58 44.22 8.68
N ALA A 175 1.75 45.25 8.55
CA ALA A 175 2.15 46.60 8.21
C ALA A 175 1.46 47.60 9.14
N GLN A 176 2.05 48.78 9.32
CA GLN A 176 1.47 49.85 10.11
C GLN A 176 0.96 50.94 9.16
N LEU A 177 -0.31 51.30 9.28
CA LEU A 177 -0.85 52.51 8.66
C LEU A 177 -0.86 53.64 9.70
N ASN A 178 -0.57 54.84 9.23
CA ASN A 178 -0.66 56.06 10.03
C ASN A 178 -1.75 56.95 9.45
N ALA A 179 -2.69 57.39 10.29
CA ALA A 179 -3.66 58.41 9.93
C ALA A 179 -3.13 59.77 10.38
N LEU A 180 -2.84 60.66 9.43
CA LEU A 180 -2.56 62.06 9.69
C LEU A 180 -3.91 62.80 9.77
N VAL A 181 -4.20 63.39 10.92
CA VAL A 181 -5.48 64.06 11.19
C VAL A 181 -5.25 65.55 11.42
N GLU A 182 -5.94 66.39 10.66
CA GLU A 182 -6.05 67.83 10.92
C GLU A 182 -7.47 68.10 11.44
N ALA A 183 -7.56 68.43 12.72
CA ALA A 183 -8.82 68.64 13.44
C ALA A 183 -8.67 69.80 14.43
N PRO A 184 -8.77 71.06 13.96
CA PRO A 184 -8.64 72.22 14.84
C PRO A 184 -9.67 72.15 15.99
N GLY A 185 -9.28 72.60 17.18
CA GLY A 185 -10.16 72.63 18.36
C GLY A 185 -10.48 71.26 18.99
N VAL A 186 -10.03 70.13 18.44
CA VAL A 186 -10.25 68.79 19.02
C VAL A 186 -8.97 68.28 19.68
N ALA A 187 -8.97 68.24 21.01
CA ALA A 187 -7.92 67.56 21.76
C ALA A 187 -8.10 66.03 21.61
N PHE A 188 -7.09 65.36 21.03
CA PHE A 188 -7.03 63.90 20.82
C PHE A 188 -8.14 63.36 19.88
N PRO A 189 -8.04 63.60 18.55
CA PRO A 189 -9.01 63.06 17.60
C PRO A 189 -8.96 61.52 17.56
N ALA A 190 -10.12 60.88 17.71
CA ALA A 190 -10.23 59.43 17.69
C ALA A 190 -10.45 58.92 16.25
N VAL A 191 -9.59 58.00 15.81
CA VAL A 191 -9.64 57.41 14.46
C VAL A 191 -10.25 56.02 14.50
N TYR A 192 -11.25 55.79 13.65
CA TYR A 192 -11.90 54.50 13.47
C TYR A 192 -11.43 53.85 12.18
N TRP A 193 -10.90 52.63 12.29
CA TRP A 193 -10.41 51.85 11.17
C TRP A 193 -11.40 50.75 10.79
N GLU A 194 -11.59 50.57 9.48
CA GLU A 194 -12.42 49.51 8.93
C GLU A 194 -11.77 48.89 7.69
N SER A 195 -11.93 47.58 7.52
CA SER A 195 -11.55 46.87 6.30
C SER A 195 -12.82 46.42 5.58
N SER A 196 -12.89 46.72 4.28
CA SER A 196 -13.95 46.23 3.39
C SER A 196 -13.98 44.70 3.26
N ASN A 197 -12.88 44.01 3.56
CA ASN A 197 -12.83 42.54 3.54
C ASN A 197 -11.83 41.99 4.57
N GLN A 198 -12.35 41.64 5.75
CA GLN A 198 -11.58 41.06 6.86
C GLN A 198 -10.98 39.66 6.57
N GLN A 199 -11.41 38.98 5.50
CA GLN A 199 -10.82 37.70 5.06
C GLN A 199 -9.55 37.88 4.22
N VAL A 200 -9.30 39.09 3.72
CA VAL A 200 -8.08 39.43 2.97
C VAL A 200 -7.15 40.25 3.86
N VAL A 201 -7.69 41.26 4.55
CA VAL A 201 -6.92 42.19 5.39
C VAL A 201 -7.70 42.55 6.64
N GLN A 202 -7.10 42.40 7.81
CA GLN A 202 -7.60 42.92 9.08
C GLN A 202 -6.84 44.18 9.48
N VAL A 203 -7.52 45.13 10.14
CA VAL A 203 -6.92 46.34 10.70
C VAL A 203 -7.40 46.50 12.13
N ASP A 204 -6.49 46.82 13.06
CA ASP A 204 -6.85 47.10 14.45
C ASP A 204 -7.05 48.59 14.72
N GLN A 205 -7.44 48.93 15.95
CA GLN A 205 -7.69 50.33 16.36
C GLN A 205 -6.45 51.22 16.29
N SER A 206 -5.25 50.64 16.26
CA SER A 206 -4.00 51.38 16.12
C SER A 206 -3.59 51.60 14.66
N GLY A 207 -4.37 51.10 13.68
CA GLY A 207 -3.99 51.12 12.27
C GLY A 207 -3.01 50.02 11.87
N ARG A 208 -2.81 49.01 12.72
CA ARG A 208 -1.98 47.84 12.37
C ARG A 208 -2.77 46.91 11.47
N VAL A 209 -2.23 46.69 10.28
CA VAL A 209 -2.81 45.88 9.22
C VAL A 209 -2.16 44.50 9.19
N THR A 210 -2.98 43.44 9.20
CA THR A 210 -2.54 42.04 9.09
C THR A 210 -3.17 41.41 7.85
N ALA A 211 -2.33 40.88 6.95
CA ALA A 211 -2.82 40.13 5.80
C ALA A 211 -3.38 38.77 6.25
N THR A 212 -4.64 38.50 5.96
CA THR A 212 -5.33 37.24 6.33
C THR A 212 -5.66 36.36 5.13
N GLY A 213 -5.63 36.91 3.91
CA GLY A 213 -5.88 36.18 2.67
C GLY A 213 -5.36 36.91 1.43
N VAL A 214 -5.19 36.17 0.34
CA VAL A 214 -4.77 36.72 -0.96
C VAL A 214 -5.91 37.53 -1.57
N GLY A 215 -5.60 38.69 -2.16
CA GLY A 215 -6.57 39.53 -2.85
C GLY A 215 -6.41 41.02 -2.55
N THR A 216 -7.42 41.80 -2.89
CA THR A 216 -7.45 43.26 -2.70
C THR A 216 -8.55 43.64 -1.72
N ALA A 217 -8.23 44.48 -0.74
CA ALA A 217 -9.19 45.06 0.19
C ALA A 217 -8.94 46.56 0.36
N SER A 218 -10.01 47.34 0.45
CA SER A 218 -9.94 48.74 0.87
C SER A 218 -9.90 48.81 2.40
N VAL A 219 -8.95 49.57 2.96
CA VAL A 219 -8.90 49.93 4.38
C VAL A 219 -9.21 51.42 4.51
N SER A 220 -10.17 51.77 5.36
CA SER A 220 -10.62 53.14 5.57
C SER A 220 -10.44 53.60 7.01
N ALA A 221 -10.13 54.89 7.16
CA ALA A 221 -10.04 55.60 8.43
C ALA A 221 -11.07 56.74 8.45
N SER A 222 -11.82 56.87 9.55
CA SER A 222 -12.83 57.93 9.73
C SER A 222 -12.77 58.55 11.11
N LEU A 223 -13.18 59.81 11.22
CA LEU A 223 -13.28 60.55 12.48
C LEU A 223 -14.70 60.50 13.03
N GLU A 224 -14.87 60.19 14.31
CA GLU A 224 -16.20 60.10 14.94
C GLU A 224 -16.83 61.48 15.18
N GLN A 225 -16.01 62.48 15.47
CA GLN A 225 -16.46 63.84 15.77
C GLN A 225 -16.80 64.66 14.51
N ALA A 226 -16.47 64.15 13.31
CA ALA A 226 -16.69 64.81 12.02
C ALA A 226 -17.43 63.89 11.05
N PHE A 227 -18.76 64.00 11.00
CA PHE A 227 -19.61 63.22 10.10
C PHE A 227 -19.22 63.44 8.63
N GLY A 228 -18.62 62.42 8.01
CA GLY A 228 -18.35 62.37 6.57
C GLY A 228 -16.88 62.47 6.17
N VAL A 229 -15.97 62.80 7.10
CA VAL A 229 -14.53 62.86 6.83
C VAL A 229 -13.93 61.46 6.93
N LYS A 230 -13.51 60.93 5.78
CA LYS A 230 -12.89 59.62 5.66
C LYS A 230 -11.84 59.61 4.56
N ASP A 231 -10.83 58.78 4.75
CA ASP A 231 -9.88 58.41 3.70
C ASP A 231 -9.85 56.88 3.58
N ALA A 232 -9.47 56.39 2.40
CA ALA A 232 -9.43 54.97 2.13
C ALA A 232 -8.29 54.64 1.17
N ILE A 233 -7.52 53.61 1.51
CA ILE A 233 -6.42 53.10 0.68
C ILE A 233 -6.74 51.70 0.18
N GLN A 234 -6.14 51.32 -0.94
CA GLN A 234 -6.13 49.92 -1.38
C GLN A 234 -4.94 49.18 -0.79
N VAL A 235 -5.24 48.02 -0.23
CA VAL A 235 -4.27 47.03 0.23
C VAL A 235 -4.35 45.81 -0.68
N THR A 236 -3.23 45.46 -1.32
CA THR A 236 -3.12 44.27 -2.18
C THR A 236 -2.21 43.25 -1.52
N VAL A 237 -2.74 42.04 -1.29
CA VAL A 237 -1.98 40.89 -0.79
C VAL A 237 -1.66 39.96 -1.96
N GLY A 238 -0.38 39.82 -2.28
CA GLY A 238 0.15 39.04 -3.39
C GLY A 238 -0.11 37.53 -3.25
N ASN A 239 -0.17 36.85 -4.40
CA ASN A 239 -0.15 35.39 -4.48
C ASN A 239 1.26 34.94 -4.86
N ILE A 240 1.89 34.10 -4.04
CA ILE A 240 3.12 33.40 -4.42
C ILE A 240 2.72 32.17 -5.26
N PRO A 241 3.04 32.14 -6.57
CA PRO A 241 2.68 31.03 -7.45
C PRO A 241 3.49 29.78 -7.11
N ILE A 242 2.88 28.60 -7.32
CA ILE A 242 3.62 27.34 -7.29
C ILE A 242 4.40 27.21 -8.60
N GLU A 243 5.73 27.17 -8.52
CA GLU A 243 6.58 26.99 -9.69
C GLU A 243 6.68 25.52 -10.10
N SER A 244 6.82 24.62 -9.11
CA SER A 244 6.87 23.18 -9.37
C SER A 244 6.42 22.35 -8.17
N ILE A 245 6.06 21.10 -8.45
CA ILE A 245 5.79 20.07 -7.45
C ILE A 245 6.80 18.95 -7.65
N VAL A 246 7.47 18.53 -6.58
CA VAL A 246 8.41 17.41 -6.65
C VAL A 246 7.83 16.26 -5.84
N PHE A 247 7.45 15.18 -6.52
CA PHE A 247 7.10 13.93 -5.84
C PHE A 247 8.35 13.22 -5.36
N HIS A 248 8.33 12.71 -4.13
CA HIS A 248 9.43 11.91 -3.61
C HIS A 248 9.52 10.51 -4.28
N ARG A 249 8.49 10.14 -5.05
CA ARG A 249 8.43 8.92 -5.87
C ARG A 249 7.84 9.26 -7.23
N SER A 250 8.46 8.81 -8.32
CA SER A 250 7.94 9.06 -9.67
C SER A 250 6.83 8.06 -10.07
N ALA A 251 6.72 6.93 -9.38
CA ALA A 251 5.67 5.95 -9.56
C ALA A 251 5.28 5.26 -8.25
N VAL A 252 4.00 4.90 -8.10
CA VAL A 252 3.49 4.15 -6.94
C VAL A 252 2.56 3.01 -7.36
N CYS A 253 2.50 1.97 -6.52
CA CYS A 253 1.66 0.80 -6.72
C CYS A 253 0.68 0.68 -5.56
N ILE A 254 -0.58 0.39 -5.87
CA ILE A 254 -1.64 0.28 -4.87
C ILE A 254 -2.51 -0.92 -5.22
N SER A 255 -2.82 -1.78 -4.25
CA SER A 255 -3.81 -2.85 -4.45
C SER A 255 -5.20 -2.22 -4.66
N ALA A 256 -5.99 -2.76 -5.58
CA ALA A 256 -7.33 -2.23 -5.86
C ALA A 256 -8.14 -2.03 -4.58
N GLY A 257 -8.87 -0.91 -4.48
CA GLY A 257 -9.65 -0.52 -3.30
C GLY A 257 -8.85 -0.23 -2.01
N GLN A 258 -7.52 -0.12 -2.07
CA GLN A 258 -6.69 0.37 -0.95
C GLN A 258 -6.30 1.83 -1.17
N SER A 259 -5.74 2.46 -0.14
CA SER A 259 -5.19 3.82 -0.23
C SER A 259 -3.70 3.84 0.12
N LEU A 260 -2.97 4.79 -0.45
CA LEU A 260 -1.56 5.06 -0.14
C LEU A 260 -1.37 6.56 0.08
N ASN A 261 -0.58 6.91 1.11
CA ASN A 261 -0.13 8.28 1.32
C ASN A 261 1.15 8.52 0.52
N VAL A 262 1.17 9.58 -0.29
CA VAL A 262 2.31 9.98 -1.11
C VAL A 262 2.75 11.38 -0.68
N THR A 263 4.05 11.55 -0.45
CA THR A 263 4.64 12.82 -0.06
C THR A 263 5.19 13.58 -1.26
N TYR A 264 5.03 14.90 -1.23
CA TYR A 264 5.52 15.82 -2.25
C TYR A 264 5.99 17.14 -1.60
N THR A 265 6.86 17.86 -2.28
CA THR A 265 7.26 19.22 -1.89
C THR A 265 6.73 20.24 -2.89
N VAL A 266 6.32 21.38 -2.36
CA VAL A 266 5.91 22.55 -3.14
C VAL A 266 7.11 23.49 -3.27
N VAL A 267 7.36 24.00 -4.47
CA VAL A 267 8.42 24.97 -4.73
C VAL A 267 7.81 26.23 -5.36
N PRO A 268 8.05 27.42 -4.79
CA PRO A 268 8.70 27.66 -3.49
C PRO A 268 7.85 27.14 -2.32
N ASP A 269 8.47 26.91 -1.17
CA ASP A 269 7.82 26.30 0.00
C ASP A 269 6.81 27.23 0.71
N ASN A 270 6.90 28.54 0.45
CA ASN A 270 5.97 29.57 0.88
C ASN A 270 4.88 29.90 -0.16
N ALA A 271 4.72 29.08 -1.21
CA ALA A 271 3.68 29.30 -2.20
C ALA A 271 2.28 29.36 -1.57
N THR A 272 1.48 30.34 -1.98
CA THR A 272 0.12 30.58 -1.48
C THR A 272 -0.96 30.17 -2.49
N GLU A 273 -0.56 29.81 -3.71
CA GLU A 273 -1.46 29.37 -4.77
C GLU A 273 -2.10 28.01 -4.41
N LYS A 274 -3.38 27.84 -4.78
CA LYS A 274 -4.14 26.63 -4.46
C LYS A 274 -3.81 25.49 -5.43
N LEU A 275 -3.17 24.44 -4.93
CA LEU A 275 -2.92 23.21 -5.69
C LEU A 275 -4.21 22.43 -5.95
N GLN A 276 -4.31 21.81 -7.13
CA GLN A 276 -5.41 20.95 -7.52
C GLN A 276 -4.91 19.65 -8.15
N TRP A 277 -5.78 18.64 -8.18
CA TRP A 277 -5.44 17.29 -8.64
C TRP A 277 -6.47 16.78 -9.63
N ARG A 278 -5.99 16.13 -10.70
CA ARG A 278 -6.86 15.43 -11.64
C ARG A 278 -6.29 14.09 -12.05
N THR A 279 -7.19 13.21 -12.46
CA THR A 279 -6.90 11.87 -12.97
C THR A 279 -7.71 11.66 -14.23
N ARG A 280 -7.17 10.91 -15.20
CA ARG A 280 -7.90 10.56 -16.42
C ARG A 280 -8.98 9.52 -16.17
N ASP A 281 -8.84 8.71 -15.12
CA ASP A 281 -9.79 7.66 -14.77
C ASP A 281 -9.91 7.52 -13.25
N ARG A 282 -11.01 8.02 -12.70
CA ARG A 282 -11.33 7.92 -11.27
C ARG A 282 -11.74 6.51 -10.83
N GLY A 283 -12.14 5.64 -11.76
CA GLY A 283 -12.42 4.23 -11.49
C GLY A 283 -11.15 3.41 -11.26
N VAL A 284 -10.01 3.90 -11.75
CA VAL A 284 -8.68 3.31 -11.50
C VAL A 284 -8.05 3.91 -10.25
N ALA A 285 -7.79 5.21 -10.19
CA ALA A 285 -7.28 5.85 -8.97
C ALA A 285 -7.58 7.35 -8.92
N TYR A 286 -7.75 7.90 -7.72
CA TYR A 286 -8.02 9.31 -7.49
C TYR A 286 -7.43 9.81 -6.17
N VAL A 287 -7.23 11.13 -6.07
CA VAL A 287 -6.87 11.80 -4.81
C VAL A 287 -8.10 11.91 -3.92
N SER A 288 -8.05 11.33 -2.71
CA SER A 288 -9.17 11.31 -1.76
C SER A 288 -9.07 12.37 -0.66
N SER A 289 -7.85 12.80 -0.32
CA SER A 289 -7.61 13.89 0.63
C SER A 289 -6.18 14.43 0.49
N GLU A 290 -5.96 15.68 0.88
CA GLU A 290 -4.65 16.34 0.87
C GLU A 290 -4.41 17.06 2.21
N SER A 291 -3.16 17.13 2.65
CA SER A 291 -2.73 18.03 3.73
C SER A 291 -2.09 19.28 3.12
N THR A 292 -2.64 20.45 3.39
CA THR A 292 -2.20 21.76 2.87
C THR A 292 -1.00 22.33 3.63
N SER A 293 0.14 21.65 3.60
CA SER A 293 1.40 22.12 4.20
C SER A 293 2.51 22.19 3.15
N ALA A 294 3.54 23.02 3.37
CA ALA A 294 4.69 23.22 2.47
C ALA A 294 5.39 21.91 2.03
N SER A 295 5.39 20.91 2.92
CA SER A 295 5.54 19.49 2.56
C SER A 295 4.17 18.80 2.64
N GLY A 296 3.57 18.55 1.49
CA GLY A 296 2.24 17.99 1.41
C GLY A 296 2.25 16.47 1.42
N THR A 297 1.25 15.88 2.06
CA THR A 297 0.90 14.47 1.89
C THR A 297 -0.43 14.39 1.16
N VAL A 298 -0.47 13.65 0.07
CA VAL A 298 -1.69 13.36 -0.67
C VAL A 298 -2.07 11.90 -0.46
N ARG A 299 -3.32 11.65 -0.12
CA ARG A 299 -3.87 10.29 -0.02
C ARG A 299 -4.46 9.92 -1.37
N ILE A 300 -3.88 8.92 -2.01
CA ILE A 300 -4.34 8.36 -3.27
C ILE A 300 -5.12 7.09 -2.95
N THR A 301 -6.35 7.01 -3.45
CA THR A 301 -7.20 5.83 -3.31
C THR A 301 -7.33 5.13 -4.66
N ALA A 302 -7.02 3.84 -4.68
CA ALA A 302 -7.27 2.98 -5.82
C ALA A 302 -8.75 2.60 -5.86
N GLY A 303 -9.35 2.71 -7.05
CA GLY A 303 -10.64 2.10 -7.33
C GLY A 303 -10.53 0.59 -7.52
N MET A 304 -11.61 -0.01 -8.01
CA MET A 304 -11.71 -1.46 -8.18
C MET A 304 -11.19 -1.97 -9.53
N ASN A 305 -10.93 -1.07 -10.50
CA ASN A 305 -10.47 -1.43 -11.83
C ASN A 305 -8.94 -1.42 -11.90
N PRO A 306 -8.27 -2.59 -11.97
CA PRO A 306 -6.81 -2.64 -12.05
C PRO A 306 -6.34 -2.11 -13.39
N SER A 307 -5.51 -1.07 -13.38
CA SER A 307 -4.91 -0.46 -14.57
C SER A 307 -3.81 0.53 -14.16
N ASP A 308 -3.14 1.11 -15.14
CA ASP A 308 -2.19 2.21 -14.95
C ASP A 308 -2.89 3.55 -15.25
N VAL A 309 -2.70 4.53 -14.38
CA VAL A 309 -3.24 5.90 -14.55
C VAL A 309 -2.22 6.95 -14.15
N GLN A 310 -2.41 8.16 -14.66
CA GLN A 310 -1.62 9.33 -14.28
C GLN A 310 -2.45 10.26 -13.42
N ILE A 311 -1.87 10.66 -12.29
CA ILE A 311 -2.41 11.73 -11.45
C ILE A 311 -1.57 12.97 -11.71
N THR A 312 -2.24 14.05 -12.12
CA THR A 312 -1.60 15.33 -12.45
C THR A 312 -1.92 16.34 -11.36
N ALA A 313 -0.87 16.94 -10.81
CA ALA A 313 -0.94 18.11 -9.95
C ALA A 313 -0.93 19.35 -10.84
N PHE A 314 -1.89 20.25 -10.66
CA PHE A 314 -2.07 21.43 -11.51
C PHE A 314 -2.63 22.60 -10.73
N VAL A 315 -2.51 23.79 -11.31
CA VAL A 315 -3.10 25.03 -10.81
C VAL A 315 -3.91 25.70 -11.92
N ASP A 316 -4.99 26.39 -11.54
CA ASP A 316 -5.77 27.22 -12.48
C ASP A 316 -5.16 28.63 -12.50
N ARG A 317 -4.63 29.02 -13.67
CA ARG A 317 -4.15 30.38 -13.92
C ARG A 317 -4.97 31.01 -15.03
N ASN A 318 -5.87 31.91 -14.65
CA ASN A 318 -6.72 32.64 -15.59
C ASN A 318 -7.55 31.71 -16.47
N ASN A 319 -8.22 30.72 -15.85
CA ASN A 319 -9.07 29.75 -16.52
C ASN A 319 -8.29 28.86 -17.51
N ARG A 320 -7.02 28.61 -17.20
CA ARG A 320 -6.15 27.66 -17.89
C ARG A 320 -5.43 26.80 -16.86
N ASP A 321 -5.60 25.50 -17.01
CA ASP A 321 -4.88 24.52 -16.20
C ASP A 321 -3.40 24.49 -16.60
N VAL A 322 -2.52 24.69 -15.61
CA VAL A 322 -1.08 24.57 -15.75
C VAL A 322 -0.62 23.34 -14.99
N ASP A 323 -0.08 22.36 -15.73
CA ASP A 323 0.43 21.12 -15.17
C ASP A 323 1.77 21.34 -14.51
N LEU A 324 1.86 20.99 -13.22
CA LEU A 324 3.06 21.19 -12.42
C LEU A 324 3.86 19.90 -12.29
N ALA A 325 3.19 18.75 -12.11
CA ALA A 325 3.83 17.45 -12.01
C ALA A 325 2.88 16.30 -12.32
N VAL A 326 3.44 15.15 -12.70
CA VAL A 326 2.69 13.93 -13.01
C VAL A 326 3.24 12.76 -12.19
N LEU A 327 2.37 12.10 -11.44
CA LEU A 327 2.65 10.86 -10.73
C LEU A 327 2.08 9.67 -11.52
N GLN A 328 2.91 8.65 -11.77
CA GLN A 328 2.46 7.39 -12.34
C GLN A 328 1.88 6.50 -11.24
N VAL A 329 0.65 5.99 -11.42
CA VAL A 329 -0.02 5.12 -10.45
C VAL A 329 -0.39 3.80 -11.13
N ALA A 330 0.11 2.69 -10.59
CA ALA A 330 -0.27 1.36 -11.01
C ALA A 330 -1.22 0.74 -9.98
N VAL A 331 -2.46 0.46 -10.38
CA VAL A 331 -3.42 -0.24 -9.55
C VAL A 331 -3.35 -1.73 -9.85
N MET A 332 -2.93 -2.50 -8.85
CA MET A 332 -2.72 -3.92 -8.96
C MET A 332 -4.00 -4.67 -8.54
N PRO A 333 -4.34 -5.78 -9.19
CA PRO A 333 -5.52 -6.56 -8.85
C PRO A 333 -5.44 -7.12 -7.42
N ARG A 334 -6.61 -7.39 -6.83
CA ARG A 334 -6.71 -8.15 -5.57
C ARG A 334 -6.54 -9.64 -5.87
N ALA A 335 -6.07 -10.38 -4.87
CA ALA A 335 -6.06 -11.83 -4.96
C ALA A 335 -7.51 -12.33 -5.00
N GLU A 336 -7.82 -13.17 -6.00
CA GLU A 336 -9.16 -13.73 -6.23
C GLU A 336 -9.18 -15.24 -6.00
N ARG A 337 -8.06 -15.92 -6.25
CA ARG A 337 -7.90 -17.36 -6.06
C ARG A 337 -6.48 -17.69 -5.63
N VAL A 338 -6.34 -18.76 -4.86
CA VAL A 338 -5.05 -19.40 -4.58
C VAL A 338 -5.12 -20.86 -4.98
N GLU A 339 -4.03 -21.38 -5.53
CA GLU A 339 -3.87 -22.78 -5.89
C GLU A 339 -2.56 -23.31 -5.30
N LEU A 340 -2.51 -24.61 -4.99
CA LEU A 340 -1.29 -25.28 -4.55
C LEU A 340 -0.74 -26.17 -5.66
N GLN A 341 0.56 -26.04 -5.93
CA GLN A 341 1.28 -26.90 -6.86
C GLN A 341 2.54 -27.48 -6.22
N VAL A 342 2.89 -28.70 -6.60
CA VAL A 342 4.19 -29.30 -6.27
C VAL A 342 5.28 -28.62 -7.11
N GLY A 343 6.22 -27.94 -6.44
CA GLY A 343 7.24 -27.10 -7.04
C GLY A 343 8.38 -27.88 -7.74
N ALA A 344 8.92 -27.31 -8.82
CA ALA A 344 10.06 -27.89 -9.54
C ALA A 344 11.31 -28.05 -8.63
N GLY A 345 11.86 -29.27 -8.58
CA GLY A 345 12.99 -29.67 -7.73
C GLY A 345 12.74 -30.91 -6.85
N GLY A 346 11.49 -31.35 -6.72
CA GLY A 346 11.17 -32.71 -6.29
C GLY A 346 11.34 -33.68 -7.46
N THR A 347 11.66 -34.95 -7.19
CA THR A 347 11.55 -36.03 -8.17
C THR A 347 10.17 -35.96 -8.81
N TYR A 348 10.12 -35.72 -10.13
CA TYR A 348 8.90 -35.80 -10.91
C TYR A 348 8.33 -37.23 -10.75
N LEU A 349 7.33 -37.41 -9.90
CA LEU A 349 6.28 -38.34 -10.27
C LEU A 349 5.56 -37.67 -11.44
N SER A 350 5.53 -38.36 -12.57
CA SER A 350 5.01 -37.90 -13.85
C SER A 350 3.74 -37.06 -13.72
N ALA A 351 3.74 -35.91 -14.39
CA ALA A 351 2.70 -34.89 -14.42
C ALA A 351 1.33 -35.41 -14.97
N PRO A 352 0.24 -34.61 -14.94
CA PRO A 352 -0.93 -34.89 -14.12
C PRO A 352 -2.21 -35.10 -14.95
N ASN A 353 -3.00 -36.12 -14.61
CA ASN A 353 -4.42 -36.12 -14.98
C ASN A 353 -5.23 -35.29 -13.97
N GLN A 354 -6.23 -34.54 -14.45
CA GLN A 354 -7.12 -33.72 -13.61
C GLN A 354 -7.87 -34.49 -12.50
N ASN A 355 -7.79 -35.82 -12.48
CA ASN A 355 -8.39 -36.69 -11.47
C ASN A 355 -7.59 -36.77 -10.15
N TYR A 356 -6.33 -36.29 -10.10
CA TYR A 356 -5.47 -36.41 -8.92
C TYR A 356 -5.82 -35.47 -7.74
N GLN A 357 -6.72 -34.48 -7.92
CA GLN A 357 -7.11 -33.59 -6.82
C GLN A 357 -7.88 -34.30 -5.67
N LYS A 358 -8.35 -35.54 -5.87
CA LYS A 358 -9.09 -36.28 -4.82
C LYS A 358 -8.27 -37.29 -4.02
N ALA A 359 -7.10 -37.72 -4.49
CA ALA A 359 -6.33 -38.79 -3.84
C ALA A 359 -5.12 -38.29 -3.03
N GLY A 360 -4.69 -37.03 -3.23
CA GLY A 360 -3.44 -36.52 -2.66
C GLY A 360 -2.19 -37.07 -3.37
N PHE A 361 -1.01 -36.61 -2.97
CA PHE A 361 0.26 -37.14 -3.49
C PHE A 361 1.03 -37.90 -2.39
N PHE A 362 1.81 -38.90 -2.80
CA PHE A 362 2.53 -39.76 -1.87
C PHE A 362 3.98 -39.31 -1.63
N LEU A 363 4.44 -39.46 -0.39
CA LEU A 363 5.84 -39.31 0.01
C LEU A 363 6.28 -40.51 0.86
N LYS A 364 7.54 -40.91 0.72
CA LYS A 364 8.18 -41.83 1.65
C LYS A 364 8.59 -41.10 2.94
N PRO A 365 8.64 -41.80 4.09
CA PRO A 365 9.28 -41.26 5.28
C PRO A 365 10.67 -40.68 4.98
N GLY A 366 10.88 -39.42 5.33
CA GLY A 366 12.13 -38.69 5.08
C GLY A 366 12.20 -37.97 3.73
N GLU A 367 11.24 -38.16 2.82
CA GLU A 367 11.15 -37.35 1.60
C GLU A 367 10.58 -35.96 1.90
N SER A 368 11.09 -34.99 1.15
CA SER A 368 10.65 -33.60 1.22
C SER A 368 10.29 -33.08 -0.16
N VAL A 369 9.29 -32.20 -0.22
CA VAL A 369 8.91 -31.52 -1.45
C VAL A 369 8.57 -30.06 -1.19
N TRP A 370 8.75 -29.24 -2.22
CA TRP A 370 8.30 -27.85 -2.19
C TRP A 370 6.85 -27.77 -2.66
N LEU A 371 6.02 -27.05 -1.90
CA LEU A 371 4.69 -26.63 -2.31
C LEU A 371 4.69 -25.15 -2.63
N ASP A 372 4.08 -24.79 -3.75
CA ASP A 372 3.98 -23.43 -4.27
C ASP A 372 2.55 -22.94 -4.13
N ALA A 373 2.36 -21.80 -3.46
CA ALA A 373 1.07 -21.11 -3.41
C ALA A 373 0.94 -20.13 -4.58
N ILE A 374 0.24 -20.54 -5.63
CA ILE A 374 0.02 -19.72 -6.81
C ILE A 374 -1.18 -18.82 -6.57
N ILE A 375 -0.93 -17.53 -6.36
CA ILE A 375 -1.96 -16.52 -6.10
C ILE A 375 -2.33 -15.85 -7.42
N PHE A 376 -3.61 -15.95 -7.78
CA PHE A 376 -4.18 -15.39 -9.00
C PHE A 376 -4.97 -14.11 -8.73
N PRO A 377 -4.88 -13.12 -9.62
CA PRO A 377 -3.92 -13.05 -10.73
C PRO A 377 -2.46 -12.86 -10.26
N ASN A 378 -1.48 -13.27 -11.08
CA ASN A 378 -0.06 -13.29 -10.66
C ASN A 378 0.49 -11.91 -10.29
N GLU A 379 -0.13 -10.83 -10.74
CA GLU A 379 0.28 -9.45 -10.50
C GLU A 379 -0.09 -8.91 -9.09
N THR A 380 -0.79 -9.66 -8.25
CA THR A 380 -1.19 -9.16 -6.92
C THR A 380 0.01 -8.74 -6.07
N LEU A 381 -0.04 -7.56 -5.45
CA LEU A 381 1.06 -7.04 -4.62
C LEU A 381 1.26 -7.88 -3.36
N ASP A 382 0.17 -8.27 -2.71
CA ASP A 382 0.23 -9.11 -1.51
C ASP A 382 0.39 -10.57 -1.91
N LYS A 383 1.52 -11.16 -1.51
CA LYS A 383 1.87 -12.57 -1.67
C LYS A 383 1.97 -13.31 -0.34
N SER A 384 1.50 -12.71 0.75
CA SER A 384 1.57 -13.34 2.07
C SER A 384 0.65 -14.57 2.15
N VAL A 385 1.21 -15.67 2.67
CA VAL A 385 0.51 -16.95 2.85
C VAL A 385 0.90 -17.55 4.20
N SER A 386 -0.11 -17.95 4.96
CA SER A 386 0.03 -18.77 6.16
C SER A 386 -0.23 -20.23 5.83
N TRP A 387 0.49 -21.14 6.49
CA TRP A 387 0.48 -22.57 6.18
C TRP A 387 0.15 -23.38 7.42
N THR A 388 -0.69 -24.39 7.28
CA THR A 388 -1.03 -25.33 8.36
C THR A 388 -1.02 -26.78 7.87
N SER A 389 -0.72 -27.70 8.78
CA SER A 389 -0.73 -29.16 8.55
C SER A 389 -1.77 -29.76 9.49
N SER A 390 -2.72 -30.52 8.96
CA SER A 390 -3.75 -31.18 9.79
C SER A 390 -3.17 -32.29 10.68
N ASN A 391 -2.04 -32.87 10.27
CA ASN A 391 -1.29 -33.87 11.02
C ASN A 391 0.23 -33.59 10.93
N PRO A 392 0.77 -32.76 11.84
CA PRO A 392 2.20 -32.46 11.90
C PRO A 392 3.09 -33.67 12.20
N GLY A 393 2.52 -34.72 12.81
CA GLY A 393 3.21 -35.97 13.10
C GLY A 393 3.47 -36.83 11.86
N ALA A 394 2.61 -36.72 10.83
CA ALA A 394 2.82 -37.33 9.52
C ALA A 394 3.61 -36.43 8.58
N VAL A 395 3.28 -35.13 8.55
CA VAL A 395 3.92 -34.16 7.64
C VAL A 395 4.26 -32.89 8.39
N SER A 396 5.56 -32.64 8.56
CA SER A 396 6.08 -31.42 9.16
C SER A 396 6.25 -30.31 8.12
N LEU A 397 6.06 -29.08 8.57
CA LEU A 397 6.27 -27.86 7.77
C LEU A 397 7.63 -27.26 8.13
N GLY A 398 8.40 -26.89 7.11
CA GLY A 398 9.64 -26.16 7.26
C GLY A 398 9.42 -24.65 7.43
N THR A 399 10.45 -23.87 7.09
CA THR A 399 10.33 -22.41 7.05
C THR A 399 9.72 -21.98 5.71
N PRO A 400 8.69 -21.11 5.72
CA PRO A 400 8.14 -20.56 4.49
C PRO A 400 9.20 -19.72 3.79
N GLN A 401 9.31 -19.87 2.48
CA GLN A 401 10.09 -18.98 1.62
C GLN A 401 9.15 -17.96 0.98
N GLU A 402 9.55 -16.71 1.05
CA GLU A 402 8.82 -15.60 0.42
C GLU A 402 8.87 -15.70 -1.11
N ALA A 403 7.81 -15.20 -1.74
CA ALA A 403 7.71 -15.10 -3.18
C ALA A 403 8.43 -13.87 -3.71
N ASP A 404 9.06 -13.97 -4.89
CA ASP A 404 9.30 -12.77 -5.69
C ASP A 404 7.98 -12.33 -6.35
N LEU A 405 7.78 -11.03 -6.54
CA LEU A 405 6.59 -10.49 -7.18
C LEU A 405 6.68 -10.63 -8.72
N TYR A 406 5.62 -11.14 -9.35
CA TYR A 406 5.50 -11.12 -10.81
C TYR A 406 5.05 -9.75 -11.30
N ILE A 407 5.72 -9.23 -12.34
CA ILE A 407 5.44 -7.93 -12.92
C ILE A 407 5.16 -8.10 -14.40
N ASP A 408 3.98 -7.67 -14.86
CA ASP A 408 3.76 -7.50 -16.29
C ASP A 408 4.61 -6.31 -16.80
N THR A 409 5.61 -6.64 -17.61
CA THR A 409 6.51 -5.65 -18.22
C THR A 409 5.82 -4.69 -19.20
N SER A 410 4.59 -4.98 -19.64
CA SER A 410 3.78 -4.05 -20.44
C SER A 410 3.31 -2.84 -19.62
N ARG A 411 3.17 -3.01 -18.29
CA ARG A 411 2.69 -2.00 -17.35
C ARG A 411 3.83 -1.13 -16.82
N ARG A 412 4.18 -0.09 -17.58
CA ARG A 412 5.33 0.77 -17.29
C ARG A 412 5.28 1.41 -15.90
N ALA A 413 4.10 1.78 -15.39
CA ALA A 413 3.97 2.37 -14.06
C ALA A 413 4.27 1.34 -12.96
N ALA A 414 3.78 0.10 -13.13
CA ALA A 414 4.03 -1.00 -12.20
C ALA A 414 5.53 -1.35 -12.16
N VAL A 415 6.16 -1.42 -13.33
CA VAL A 415 7.60 -1.67 -13.47
C VAL A 415 8.43 -0.59 -12.77
N ALA A 416 8.11 0.69 -12.98
CA ALA A 416 8.85 1.81 -12.38
C ALA A 416 8.72 1.86 -10.86
N CYS A 417 7.50 1.66 -10.34
CA CYS A 417 7.23 1.66 -8.91
C CYS A 417 7.96 0.52 -8.17
N LEU A 418 7.94 -0.70 -8.74
CA LEU A 418 8.52 -1.87 -8.08
C LEU A 418 10.05 -1.85 -8.07
N GLN A 419 10.68 -1.24 -9.07
CA GLN A 419 12.12 -0.99 -9.06
C GLN A 419 12.57 -0.08 -7.91
N GLN A 420 11.72 0.86 -7.50
CA GLN A 420 11.99 1.77 -6.39
C GLN A 420 11.71 1.12 -5.02
N THR A 421 10.88 0.08 -4.97
CA THR A 421 10.41 -0.52 -3.71
C THR A 421 11.14 -1.83 -3.37
N ALA A 422 11.53 -2.62 -4.37
CA ALA A 422 12.20 -3.89 -4.19
C ALA A 422 13.49 -3.91 -5.03
N GLY A 423 14.64 -3.78 -4.37
CA GLY A 423 15.97 -3.86 -4.99
C GLY A 423 16.34 -5.23 -5.58
N ARG A 424 15.37 -6.11 -5.89
CA ARG A 424 15.61 -7.42 -6.50
C ARG A 424 14.81 -7.56 -7.79
N ARG A 425 15.46 -7.22 -8.90
CA ARG A 425 15.16 -7.85 -10.19
C ARG A 425 15.82 -9.23 -10.17
N THR A 426 15.04 -10.30 -10.23
CA THR A 426 15.57 -11.64 -10.52
C THR A 426 14.90 -12.13 -11.80
N ASN A 427 15.68 -12.25 -12.88
CA ASN A 427 15.27 -12.94 -14.12
C ASN A 427 15.16 -14.48 -13.90
N THR A 428 15.04 -14.93 -12.66
CA THR A 428 15.20 -16.34 -12.26
C THR A 428 13.94 -16.87 -11.57
N GLY A 429 12.79 -16.72 -12.24
CA GLY A 429 11.76 -17.76 -12.34
C GLY A 429 11.06 -18.29 -11.08
N ARG A 430 11.04 -17.59 -9.94
CA ARG A 430 10.31 -18.05 -8.74
C ARG A 430 9.38 -16.98 -8.18
N PHE A 431 8.10 -17.03 -8.56
CA PHE A 431 7.11 -15.98 -8.32
C PHE A 431 6.11 -16.27 -7.18
N TYR A 432 6.28 -17.38 -6.45
CA TYR A 432 5.25 -17.93 -5.57
C TYR A 432 5.82 -18.19 -4.17
N PRO A 433 5.04 -17.97 -3.09
CA PRO A 433 5.42 -18.37 -1.76
C PRO A 433 5.55 -19.89 -1.73
N ARG A 434 6.63 -20.38 -1.13
CA ARG A 434 6.88 -21.83 -1.08
C ARG A 434 6.97 -22.33 0.35
N MET A 435 6.52 -23.55 0.57
CA MET A 435 6.68 -24.27 1.83
C MET A 435 7.39 -25.59 1.58
N LEU A 436 8.46 -25.85 2.33
CA LEU A 436 9.06 -27.19 2.36
C LEU A 436 8.20 -28.05 3.28
N VAL A 437 7.68 -29.15 2.75
CA VAL A 437 6.96 -30.15 3.53
C VAL A 437 7.78 -31.43 3.59
N THR A 438 7.87 -32.04 4.77
CA THR A 438 8.69 -33.23 4.99
C THR A 438 7.88 -34.34 5.64
N ALA A 439 7.83 -35.49 4.95
CA ALA A 439 7.19 -36.69 5.45
C ALA A 439 7.97 -37.26 6.64
N GLN A 440 7.26 -37.54 7.73
CA GLN A 440 7.82 -38.08 8.96
C GLN A 440 7.77 -39.61 8.97
N ALA A 441 8.44 -40.22 9.95
CA ALA A 441 8.36 -41.65 10.17
C ALA A 441 6.94 -42.06 10.59
N VAL A 442 6.34 -42.97 9.83
CA VAL A 442 5.03 -43.57 10.12
C VAL A 442 5.18 -45.10 10.13
N ALA A 443 4.36 -45.78 10.94
CA ALA A 443 4.44 -47.24 11.07
C ALA A 443 4.00 -47.97 9.79
N ASP A 444 2.91 -47.53 9.17
CA ASP A 444 2.36 -48.13 7.96
C ASP A 444 2.00 -47.05 6.92
N THR A 445 0.95 -46.27 7.21
CA THR A 445 0.52 -45.12 6.40
C THR A 445 -0.10 -44.05 7.28
N ASP A 446 0.07 -42.79 6.91
CA ASP A 446 -0.66 -41.67 7.51
C ASP A 446 -0.96 -40.60 6.44
N GLN A 447 -1.78 -39.61 6.77
CA GLN A 447 -2.17 -38.53 5.89
C GLN A 447 -2.14 -37.18 6.62
N SER A 448 -1.81 -36.13 5.88
CA SER A 448 -1.97 -34.75 6.33
C SER A 448 -2.52 -33.88 5.20
N VAL A 449 -3.50 -33.04 5.53
CA VAL A 449 -3.98 -31.98 4.65
C VAL A 449 -3.17 -30.73 4.95
N ILE A 450 -2.45 -30.24 3.95
CA ILE A 450 -1.75 -28.96 4.03
C ILE A 450 -2.65 -27.88 3.49
N ARG A 451 -2.91 -26.86 4.31
CA ARG A 451 -3.74 -25.70 3.93
C ARG A 451 -2.86 -24.45 3.85
N ALA A 452 -2.98 -23.73 2.75
CA ALA A 452 -2.42 -22.39 2.56
C ALA A 452 -3.55 -21.35 2.63
N VAL A 453 -3.36 -20.27 3.40
CA VAL A 453 -4.36 -19.19 3.56
C VAL A 453 -3.69 -17.83 3.33
N THR A 454 -4.21 -17.06 2.38
CA THR A 454 -3.75 -15.70 2.08
C THR A 454 -4.26 -14.68 3.12
N ALA A 455 -3.66 -13.49 3.19
CA ALA A 455 -4.11 -12.43 4.11
C ALA A 455 -5.57 -11.99 3.92
N ASN A 456 -6.11 -12.10 2.70
CA ASN A 456 -7.51 -11.82 2.40
C ASN A 456 -8.45 -13.03 2.60
N GLY A 457 -7.97 -14.14 3.17
CA GLY A 457 -8.78 -15.29 3.58
C GLY A 457 -9.05 -16.32 2.48
N LEU A 458 -8.44 -16.22 1.31
CA LEU A 458 -8.51 -17.28 0.29
C LEU A 458 -7.69 -18.47 0.77
N SER A 459 -8.18 -19.68 0.52
CA SER A 459 -7.46 -20.89 0.90
C SER A 459 -7.40 -21.93 -0.20
N ALA A 460 -6.31 -22.68 -0.19
CA ALA A 460 -6.11 -23.88 -1.01
C ALA A 460 -5.58 -25.01 -0.14
N GLU A 461 -5.94 -26.22 -0.49
CA GLU A 461 -5.59 -27.42 0.26
C GLU A 461 -4.97 -28.46 -0.67
N ILE A 462 -4.03 -29.22 -0.13
CA ILE A 462 -3.48 -30.39 -0.79
C ILE A 462 -3.28 -31.51 0.24
N THR A 463 -3.74 -32.70 -0.10
CA THR A 463 -3.56 -33.90 0.73
C THR A 463 -2.22 -34.56 0.43
N ILE A 464 -1.47 -34.86 1.47
CA ILE A 464 -0.20 -35.58 1.41
C ILE A 464 -0.35 -36.89 2.16
N ASN A 465 -0.04 -37.98 1.47
CA ASN A 465 -0.06 -39.32 2.02
C ASN A 465 1.37 -39.78 2.29
N VAL A 466 1.64 -40.26 3.49
CA VAL A 466 2.94 -40.80 3.86
C VAL A 466 2.83 -42.31 3.94
N ALA A 467 3.69 -43.02 3.20
CA ALA A 467 3.62 -44.47 3.11
C ALA A 467 5.00 -45.13 2.96
N THR A 468 5.12 -46.35 3.47
CA THR A 468 6.33 -47.17 3.34
C THR A 468 6.49 -47.74 1.92
N ASP A 469 7.68 -48.24 1.59
CA ASP A 469 7.99 -48.84 0.27
C ASP A 469 7.07 -50.02 -0.08
N ASP A 470 6.76 -50.87 0.91
CA ASP A 470 5.85 -51.99 0.75
C ASP A 470 4.46 -51.52 0.30
N TYR A 471 4.00 -50.40 0.87
CA TYR A 471 2.72 -49.82 0.54
C TYR A 471 2.72 -49.11 -0.81
N LEU A 472 3.76 -48.34 -1.14
CA LEU A 472 3.88 -47.69 -2.44
C LEU A 472 3.88 -48.70 -3.57
N THR A 473 4.58 -49.83 -3.37
CA THR A 473 4.55 -50.96 -4.30
C THR A 473 3.14 -51.55 -4.43
N LEU A 474 2.38 -51.65 -3.33
CA LEU A 474 0.98 -52.09 -3.38
C LEU A 474 0.09 -51.10 -4.14
N TRP A 475 0.27 -49.80 -3.93
CA TRP A 475 -0.46 -48.74 -4.61
C TRP A 475 -0.17 -48.73 -6.12
N GLU A 476 1.11 -48.77 -6.53
CA GLU A 476 1.48 -48.84 -7.95
C GLU A 476 0.91 -50.07 -8.64
N ASN A 477 0.92 -51.22 -7.96
CA ASN A 477 0.32 -52.44 -8.48
C ASN A 477 -1.20 -52.31 -8.62
N LEU A 478 -1.86 -51.65 -7.65
CA LEU A 478 -3.28 -51.34 -7.73
C LEU A 478 -3.57 -50.40 -8.91
N GLU A 479 -2.77 -49.36 -9.12
CA GLU A 479 -2.94 -48.40 -10.23
C GLU A 479 -2.78 -49.04 -11.61
N LYS A 480 -1.85 -50.01 -11.76
CA LYS A 480 -1.60 -50.73 -13.02
C LYS A 480 -2.75 -51.67 -13.44
N ILE A 481 -3.69 -51.97 -12.53
CA ILE A 481 -4.87 -52.80 -12.86
C ILE A 481 -5.72 -52.09 -13.93
N SER A 482 -5.88 -52.78 -15.06
CA SER A 482 -6.56 -52.28 -16.24
C SER A 482 -7.72 -53.18 -16.69
N SER A 483 -7.95 -54.28 -15.98
CA SER A 483 -9.02 -55.24 -16.27
C SER A 483 -9.62 -55.88 -15.02
N GLU A 484 -10.86 -56.38 -15.15
CA GLU A 484 -11.54 -57.13 -14.09
C GLU A 484 -10.74 -58.37 -13.65
N LYS A 485 -10.08 -59.05 -14.59
CA LYS A 485 -9.25 -60.24 -14.30
C LYS A 485 -8.06 -59.89 -13.40
N GLU A 486 -7.33 -58.83 -13.74
CA GLU A 486 -6.21 -58.34 -12.94
C GLU A 486 -6.67 -57.87 -11.56
N LEU A 487 -7.85 -57.23 -11.48
CA LEU A 487 -8.45 -56.85 -10.20
C LEU A 487 -8.74 -58.08 -9.33
N ARG A 488 -9.32 -59.14 -9.90
CA ARG A 488 -9.59 -60.40 -9.18
C ARG A 488 -8.30 -61.08 -8.71
N GLU A 489 -7.27 -61.16 -9.55
CA GLU A 489 -5.97 -61.74 -9.19
C GLU A 489 -5.26 -60.92 -8.10
N PHE A 490 -5.33 -59.59 -8.14
CA PHE A 490 -4.81 -58.72 -7.10
C PHE A 490 -5.49 -58.98 -5.75
N MET A 491 -6.82 -59.14 -5.76
CA MET A 491 -7.64 -59.40 -4.56
C MET A 491 -7.42 -60.80 -3.98
N LEU A 492 -7.28 -61.82 -4.82
CA LEU A 492 -7.06 -63.22 -4.40
C LEU A 492 -5.69 -63.41 -3.73
N ASN A 493 -4.67 -62.71 -4.22
CA ASN A 493 -3.30 -62.86 -3.72
C ASN A 493 -3.03 -62.05 -2.44
N ARG A 494 -3.99 -61.26 -1.93
CA ARG A 494 -3.77 -60.32 -0.83
C ARG A 494 -4.92 -60.36 0.20
N ARG A 495 -4.56 -60.37 1.48
CA ARG A 495 -5.54 -60.25 2.58
C ARG A 495 -5.99 -58.80 2.71
N LEU A 496 -7.17 -58.44 2.20
CA LEU A 496 -7.68 -57.04 2.22
C LEU A 496 -7.91 -56.48 3.63
N THR A 497 -8.03 -57.32 4.66
CA THR A 497 -8.14 -56.87 6.05
C THR A 497 -6.92 -56.07 6.51
N ARG A 498 -5.76 -56.27 5.88
CA ARG A 498 -4.52 -55.55 6.17
C ARG A 498 -4.27 -54.33 5.26
N LEU A 499 -5.19 -54.01 4.35
CA LEU A 499 -5.06 -52.80 3.55
C LEU A 499 -5.29 -51.55 4.43
N PRO A 500 -4.41 -50.55 4.37
CA PRO A 500 -4.66 -49.29 5.02
C PRO A 500 -5.89 -48.57 4.42
N PRO A 501 -6.57 -47.72 5.20
CA PRO A 501 -7.82 -47.07 4.80
C PRO A 501 -7.76 -46.42 3.41
N ILE A 502 -6.65 -45.77 3.07
CA ILE A 502 -6.51 -45.03 1.81
C ILE A 502 -6.33 -45.93 0.56
N LEU A 503 -5.83 -47.17 0.69
CA LEU A 503 -5.95 -48.16 -0.43
C LEU A 503 -7.34 -48.74 -0.51
N LYS A 504 -8.06 -48.86 0.62
CA LYS A 504 -9.42 -49.39 0.59
C LYS A 504 -10.31 -48.49 -0.25
N ASP A 505 -10.21 -47.19 -0.10
CA ASP A 505 -10.98 -46.23 -0.91
C ASP A 505 -10.62 -46.30 -2.40
N SER A 506 -9.32 -46.37 -2.73
CA SER A 506 -8.83 -46.52 -4.11
C SER A 506 -9.29 -47.84 -4.75
N LEU A 507 -9.25 -48.92 -3.98
CA LEU A 507 -9.70 -50.24 -4.39
C LEU A 507 -11.22 -50.30 -4.59
N ILE A 508 -12.00 -49.70 -3.68
CA ILE A 508 -13.46 -49.56 -3.82
C ILE A 508 -13.81 -48.85 -5.13
N TRP A 509 -13.06 -47.82 -5.50
CA TRP A 509 -13.28 -47.12 -6.76
C TRP A 509 -12.99 -48.02 -7.98
N LYS A 510 -11.84 -48.72 -8.01
CA LYS A 510 -11.52 -49.65 -9.11
C LYS A 510 -12.52 -50.80 -9.23
N ILE A 511 -13.04 -51.28 -8.10
CA ILE A 511 -14.11 -52.26 -8.07
C ILE A 511 -15.36 -51.73 -8.76
N LYS A 512 -15.77 -50.48 -8.47
CA LYS A 512 -16.94 -49.87 -9.13
C LYS A 512 -16.76 -49.70 -10.64
N ASP A 513 -15.52 -49.47 -11.08
CA ASP A 513 -15.20 -49.20 -12.49
C ASP A 513 -15.11 -50.50 -13.33
N TYR A 514 -14.49 -51.55 -12.79
CA TYR A 514 -14.19 -52.79 -13.53
C TYR A 514 -15.09 -53.99 -13.15
N ASP A 515 -15.80 -53.97 -12.02
CA ASP A 515 -16.83 -54.96 -11.63
C ASP A 515 -18.13 -54.27 -11.18
N PRO A 516 -18.85 -53.58 -12.10
CA PRO A 516 -20.09 -52.88 -11.77
C PRO A 516 -21.23 -53.80 -11.33
N SER A 517 -21.12 -55.12 -11.55
CA SER A 517 -22.10 -56.13 -11.15
C SER A 517 -22.08 -56.44 -9.65
N GLY A 518 -21.00 -56.10 -8.95
CA GLY A 518 -20.80 -56.37 -7.53
C GLY A 518 -20.52 -57.84 -7.18
N VAL A 519 -20.63 -58.77 -8.13
CA VAL A 519 -20.51 -60.22 -7.87
C VAL A 519 -19.10 -60.61 -7.46
N GLY A 520 -18.06 -60.01 -8.05
CA GLY A 520 -16.66 -60.19 -7.64
C GLY A 520 -16.33 -59.52 -6.30
N THR A 521 -17.07 -58.47 -5.94
CA THR A 521 -16.97 -57.79 -4.64
C THR A 521 -17.57 -58.64 -3.51
N LEU A 522 -18.75 -59.23 -3.74
CA LEU A 522 -19.45 -60.08 -2.78
C LEU A 522 -18.71 -61.40 -2.54
N LEU A 523 -18.14 -62.01 -3.59
CA LEU A 523 -17.34 -63.23 -3.48
C LEU A 523 -16.01 -62.98 -2.73
N ASN A 524 -15.38 -61.83 -2.97
CA ASN A 524 -14.14 -61.47 -2.26
C ASN A 524 -14.40 -61.06 -0.81
N ILE A 525 -15.42 -60.25 -0.50
CA ILE A 525 -15.77 -59.90 0.89
C ILE A 525 -16.09 -61.17 1.70
N ALA A 526 -16.80 -62.14 1.12
CA ALA A 526 -17.08 -63.43 1.72
C ALA A 526 -15.80 -64.26 1.99
N LEU A 527 -14.82 -64.25 1.06
CA LEU A 527 -13.53 -64.92 1.24
C LEU A 527 -12.62 -64.23 2.29
N ILE A 528 -12.85 -62.95 2.59
CA ILE A 528 -12.01 -62.13 3.48
C ILE A 528 -12.52 -62.12 4.93
N GLN A 529 -13.83 -62.24 5.13
CA GLN A 529 -14.46 -62.28 6.46
C GLN A 529 -14.55 -63.68 7.09
N ALA A 530 -13.94 -64.71 6.49
CA ALA A 530 -13.77 -66.03 7.09
C ALA A 530 -12.85 -66.06 8.34
N GLY A 531 -12.75 -64.94 9.07
CA GLY A 531 -11.93 -64.78 10.27
C GLY A 531 -12.44 -63.75 11.29
N GLY A 532 -13.74 -63.41 11.35
CA GLY A 532 -14.25 -62.53 12.42
C GLY A 532 -15.78 -62.46 12.58
N ASP A 533 -16.23 -62.52 13.84
CA ASP A 533 -17.60 -62.79 14.30
C ASP A 533 -18.62 -61.65 14.16
N SER A 534 -19.16 -61.37 12.97
CA SER A 534 -20.49 -60.77 12.88
C SER A 534 -21.20 -61.10 11.56
N TRP A 535 -21.59 -62.37 11.39
CA TRP A 535 -22.27 -62.89 10.21
C TRP A 535 -23.68 -62.29 9.97
N ALA A 536 -24.37 -61.81 11.01
CA ALA A 536 -25.83 -61.57 10.94
C ALA A 536 -26.28 -60.24 10.32
N SER A 537 -25.49 -59.15 10.41
CA SER A 537 -25.91 -57.85 9.86
C SER A 537 -25.57 -57.72 8.37
N LEU A 538 -24.43 -58.27 7.95
CA LEU A 538 -23.95 -58.20 6.58
C LEU A 538 -24.79 -59.07 5.64
N ILE A 539 -25.22 -60.24 6.11
CA ILE A 539 -26.14 -61.13 5.37
C ILE A 539 -27.50 -60.45 5.16
N LYS A 540 -28.00 -59.69 6.13
CA LYS A 540 -29.27 -58.96 5.99
C LYS A 540 -29.22 -57.92 4.86
N GLU A 541 -28.12 -57.17 4.75
CA GLU A 541 -27.96 -56.21 3.65
C GLU A 541 -27.72 -56.91 2.28
N LEU A 542 -27.00 -58.02 2.27
CA LEU A 542 -26.78 -58.87 1.09
C LEU A 542 -28.08 -59.45 0.53
N VAL A 543 -28.98 -59.92 1.41
CA VAL A 543 -30.28 -60.49 1.03
C VAL A 543 -31.25 -59.40 0.56
N VAL A 544 -31.24 -58.21 1.18
CA VAL A 544 -32.02 -57.05 0.70
C VAL A 544 -31.56 -56.59 -0.68
N ALA A 545 -30.24 -56.58 -0.93
CA ALA A 545 -29.69 -56.26 -2.24
C ALA A 545 -30.01 -57.34 -3.29
N ALA A 546 -29.92 -58.63 -2.94
CA ALA A 546 -30.20 -59.74 -3.86
C ALA A 546 -31.70 -59.90 -4.18
N ILE A 547 -32.60 -59.66 -3.21
CA ILE A 547 -34.06 -59.68 -3.42
C ILE A 547 -34.53 -58.45 -4.21
N GLY A 548 -33.86 -57.29 -4.05
CA GLY A 548 -34.17 -56.06 -4.79
C GLY A 548 -33.89 -56.14 -6.30
N TYR A 549 -33.03 -57.06 -6.74
CA TYR A 549 -32.82 -57.33 -8.16
C TYR A 549 -33.78 -58.42 -8.63
N LYS A 550 -34.70 -58.05 -9.54
CA LYS A 550 -35.56 -59.02 -10.23
C LYS A 550 -34.74 -60.21 -10.75
N LYS A 551 -35.21 -61.44 -10.49
CA LYS A 551 -34.66 -62.75 -10.93
C LYS A 551 -34.37 -62.89 -12.43
N GLU A 552 -34.65 -61.87 -13.22
CA GLU A 552 -34.44 -61.82 -14.67
C GLU A 552 -33.07 -61.29 -15.07
N THR A 553 -32.28 -60.76 -14.12
CA THR A 553 -30.91 -60.34 -14.41
C THR A 553 -29.92 -61.50 -14.34
N PRO A 554 -28.94 -61.60 -15.27
CA PRO A 554 -27.90 -62.62 -15.22
C PRO A 554 -27.11 -62.63 -13.90
N ALA A 555 -26.98 -61.46 -13.25
CA ALA A 555 -26.35 -61.33 -11.94
C ALA A 555 -27.16 -62.00 -10.81
N ALA A 556 -28.49 -61.85 -10.82
CA ALA A 556 -29.36 -62.55 -9.86
C ALA A 556 -29.33 -64.07 -10.06
N GLN A 557 -29.26 -64.54 -11.31
CA GLN A 557 -29.14 -65.96 -11.63
C GLN A 557 -27.78 -66.55 -11.23
N ALA A 558 -26.69 -65.79 -11.41
CA ALA A 558 -25.36 -66.20 -10.97
C ALA A 558 -25.24 -66.26 -9.43
N ALA A 559 -25.86 -65.31 -8.73
CA ALA A 559 -25.92 -65.31 -7.27
C ALA A 559 -26.75 -66.50 -6.73
N ASP A 560 -27.90 -66.79 -7.33
CA ASP A 560 -28.75 -67.94 -6.98
C ASP A 560 -28.01 -69.27 -7.21
N HIS A 561 -27.30 -69.39 -8.33
CA HIS A 561 -26.50 -70.58 -8.66
C HIS A 561 -25.28 -70.76 -7.74
N ALA A 562 -24.61 -69.67 -7.34
CA ALA A 562 -23.49 -69.72 -6.40
C ALA A 562 -23.94 -70.13 -4.98
N MET A 563 -25.10 -69.63 -4.54
CA MET A 563 -25.68 -69.99 -3.25
C MET A 563 -26.20 -71.44 -3.25
N GLY A 564 -26.83 -71.89 -4.34
CA GLY A 564 -27.22 -73.29 -4.54
C GLY A 564 -26.03 -74.25 -4.53
N PHE A 565 -24.91 -73.86 -5.13
CA PHE A 565 -23.68 -74.66 -5.11
C PHE A 565 -23.06 -74.75 -3.71
N ALA A 566 -23.14 -73.69 -2.91
CA ALA A 566 -22.55 -73.63 -1.57
C ALA A 566 -23.41 -74.31 -0.49
N PHE A 567 -24.74 -74.26 -0.61
CA PHE A 567 -25.66 -74.64 0.47
C PHE A 567 -26.74 -75.66 0.07
N GLY A 568 -26.76 -76.10 -1.20
CA GLY A 568 -27.77 -76.99 -1.77
C GLY A 568 -28.90 -76.23 -2.47
N ASP A 569 -29.65 -76.91 -3.35
CA ASP A 569 -30.72 -76.28 -4.14
C ASP A 569 -31.89 -75.73 -3.28
N ASP A 570 -31.97 -76.16 -2.01
CA ASP A 570 -32.92 -75.70 -0.99
C ASP A 570 -32.35 -74.61 -0.05
N TRP A 571 -31.24 -73.96 -0.45
CA TRP A 571 -30.52 -73.01 0.39
C TRP A 571 -31.39 -71.89 0.94
N LEU A 572 -32.33 -71.39 0.13
CA LEU A 572 -33.22 -70.28 0.52
C LEU A 572 -34.19 -70.70 1.63
N ASP A 573 -34.73 -71.92 1.55
CA ASP A 573 -35.67 -72.46 2.54
C ASP A 573 -34.97 -72.81 3.86
N ARG A 574 -33.76 -73.39 3.79
CA ARG A 574 -32.92 -73.62 4.97
C ARG A 574 -32.50 -72.32 5.64
N PHE A 575 -32.17 -71.32 4.84
CA PHE A 575 -31.78 -70.00 5.31
C PHE A 575 -32.94 -69.29 6.01
N ILE A 576 -34.17 -69.36 5.48
CA ILE A 576 -35.37 -68.84 6.15
C ILE A 576 -35.67 -69.63 7.43
N GLY A 577 -35.51 -70.96 7.42
CA GLY A 577 -35.67 -71.82 8.59
C GLY A 577 -34.68 -71.56 9.73
N MET A 578 -33.53 -70.92 9.46
CA MET A 578 -32.57 -70.51 10.50
C MET A 578 -33.06 -69.30 11.33
N PHE A 579 -34.05 -68.54 10.84
CA PHE A 579 -34.60 -67.37 11.53
C PHE A 579 -35.95 -67.64 12.23
N TYR A 580 -36.58 -68.79 11.99
CA TYR A 580 -37.85 -69.18 12.61
C TYR A 580 -37.75 -70.59 13.19
N SER A 581 -37.99 -70.73 14.50
CA SER A 581 -37.68 -71.96 15.27
C SER A 581 -38.57 -73.18 14.98
N GLU A 582 -39.62 -73.03 14.16
CA GLU A 582 -40.34 -74.15 13.53
C GLU A 582 -40.76 -73.71 12.11
N PRO A 583 -40.63 -74.57 11.09
CA PRO A 583 -41.11 -74.23 9.75
C PRO A 583 -42.64 -74.12 9.77
N PRO A 584 -43.26 -73.04 9.25
CA PRO A 584 -44.70 -73.04 9.07
C PRO A 584 -45.06 -74.18 8.11
N PRO A 585 -46.24 -74.82 8.28
CA PRO A 585 -46.64 -75.91 7.39
C PRO A 585 -46.62 -75.41 5.95
N TYR A 586 -45.99 -76.18 5.08
CA TYR A 586 -45.91 -75.87 3.65
C TYR A 586 -47.33 -75.71 3.09
N ASP A 587 -47.72 -74.45 2.86
CA ASP A 587 -48.93 -74.07 2.15
C ASP A 587 -48.56 -73.75 0.70
N PRO A 588 -48.84 -74.65 -0.26
CA PRO A 588 -48.49 -74.44 -1.66
C PRO A 588 -49.27 -73.29 -2.32
N THR A 589 -50.19 -72.63 -1.61
CA THR A 589 -50.97 -71.49 -2.13
C THR A 589 -50.37 -70.13 -1.80
N VAL A 590 -49.35 -70.05 -0.94
CA VAL A 590 -48.68 -68.78 -0.62
C VAL A 590 -47.57 -68.51 -1.64
N ASP A 591 -47.90 -67.75 -2.68
CA ASP A 591 -46.91 -67.20 -3.61
C ASP A 591 -46.23 -65.98 -2.99
N LEU A 592 -45.06 -66.21 -2.39
CA LEU A 592 -44.19 -65.15 -1.83
C LEU A 592 -43.72 -64.12 -2.88
N ARG A 593 -44.02 -64.28 -4.17
CA ARG A 593 -43.69 -63.32 -5.25
C ARG A 593 -44.60 -62.08 -5.29
N LYS A 594 -45.64 -61.99 -4.45
CA LYS A 594 -46.65 -60.90 -4.51
C LYS A 594 -46.71 -59.96 -3.32
N ASN A 595 -45.86 -60.11 -2.30
CA ASN A 595 -45.75 -59.09 -1.25
C ASN A 595 -44.28 -58.72 -1.05
N PRO A 596 -43.90 -57.45 -1.35
CA PRO A 596 -42.51 -57.00 -1.32
C PRO A 596 -41.91 -56.93 0.09
#